data_AF-A0A7W0MWM3-F1
#
_entry.id   AF-A0A7W0MWM3-F1
#
_cell.length_a   1.000
_cell.length_b   1.000
_cell.length_c   1.000
_cell.angle_alpha   90.00
_cell.angle_beta   90.00
_cell.angle_gamma   90.00
#
_symmetry.space_group_name_H-M   'P 1'
#
loop_
_entity.id
_entity.type
_entity.pdbx_description
1 polymer ?
#
loop_
_entity_poly.entity_id
_entity_poly.type
_entity_poly.pdbx_seq_one_letter_code
_entity_poly.pdbx_strand_id
1 'polypeptide(L)'
;MRFTFAGTEYRGCEGETLAAALVRNGVLGGFRSLYRNRPRGVYTAGEEEPNALVQIGARPLLRATLVELEDGLVAEPLAGKGRLVAVPDETRYDTIHAHCDVLVVGAGRSGVAAAEAAAGRVILVDAGRGAAGLSRTWVVGLYDDNYAVAVEAERRVWRIRAKRIVLATGAIERPAVYPDNDRPGVMLAGAFERYGRPAGATPVSGGWSPRVHLWSQARGRLRWDDRVGAPVPDGELRGIECVGSVTGEGLPDAPAFALPDGDEDAMFVDLERDSTVADVRRAIGAGLRSVEHVKRYTTIGTGSEQGKLANVNAICVAAELLQVHPDELGTTTFRPPYLPVSFALLAGRDRGPLFDPARVTPIHPAHLAAGAVFEDVGQWKRPRFYPHAGEDMDAAVRRECAAARESVAKMDASTLGKIDVQGADAAEFLNRMYTNAFDSLAVGRCRYAVMCKPDGMVFDDGVVMRVGEQRFVCTTTTGNAAPVLAWMEEWLQTEWPELR
;
A
#
# COMPACT_ATOMS: atom_id res chain seq x y z
N MET A 1 -11.50 -22.26 -23.56
CA MET A 1 -10.08 -21.86 -23.41
C MET A 1 -9.25 -23.07 -23.01
N ARG A 2 -7.95 -23.08 -23.32
CA ARG A 2 -6.97 -24.05 -22.83
C ARG A 2 -6.05 -23.38 -21.83
N PHE A 3 -5.61 -24.11 -20.81
CA PHE A 3 -4.61 -23.65 -19.85
C PHE A 3 -3.76 -24.84 -19.38
N THR A 4 -2.58 -24.56 -18.88
CA THR A 4 -1.65 -25.55 -18.35
C THR A 4 -1.46 -25.33 -16.87
N PHE A 5 -1.61 -26.39 -16.08
CA PHE A 5 -1.28 -26.39 -14.66
C PHE A 5 -0.34 -27.54 -14.35
N ALA A 6 0.80 -27.24 -13.72
CA ALA A 6 1.85 -28.23 -13.40
C ALA A 6 2.22 -29.11 -14.62
N GLY A 7 2.39 -28.48 -15.79
CA GLY A 7 2.72 -29.17 -17.05
C GLY A 7 1.59 -29.97 -17.72
N THR A 8 0.39 -30.03 -17.15
CA THR A 8 -0.77 -30.74 -17.74
C THR A 8 -1.77 -29.74 -18.33
N GLU A 9 -2.23 -30.00 -19.57
CA GLU A 9 -3.23 -29.16 -20.23
C GLU A 9 -4.66 -29.52 -19.78
N TYR A 10 -5.46 -28.50 -19.50
CA TYR A 10 -6.85 -28.59 -19.09
C TYR A 10 -7.73 -27.64 -19.92
N ARG A 11 -9.05 -27.84 -19.81
CA ARG A 11 -10.04 -26.99 -20.50
C ARG A 11 -10.75 -26.07 -19.55
N GLY A 12 -10.88 -24.83 -20.00
CA GLY A 12 -11.46 -23.71 -19.28
C GLY A 12 -12.70 -23.09 -19.93
N CYS A 13 -13.54 -22.46 -19.12
CA CYS A 13 -14.64 -21.59 -19.52
C CYS A 13 -14.27 -20.12 -19.34
N GLU A 14 -14.82 -19.24 -20.18
CA GLU A 14 -14.62 -17.80 -20.04
C GLU A 14 -15.25 -17.29 -18.73
N GLY A 15 -14.54 -16.41 -18.03
CA GLY A 15 -15.00 -15.81 -16.78
C GLY A 15 -14.85 -16.68 -15.53
N GLU A 16 -14.39 -17.92 -15.65
CA GLU A 16 -14.05 -18.75 -14.49
C GLU A 16 -12.66 -18.40 -13.93
N THR A 17 -12.43 -18.71 -12.66
CA THR A 17 -11.11 -18.58 -12.03
C THR A 17 -10.29 -19.84 -12.23
N LEU A 18 -8.97 -19.77 -12.12
CA LEU A 18 -8.09 -20.93 -12.23
C LEU A 18 -8.51 -22.04 -11.25
N ALA A 19 -8.85 -21.70 -10.00
CA ALA A 19 -9.34 -22.68 -9.03
C ALA A 19 -10.66 -23.34 -9.47
N ALA A 20 -11.62 -22.57 -9.98
CA ALA A 20 -12.88 -23.12 -10.50
C ALA A 20 -12.63 -24.08 -11.68
N ALA A 21 -11.73 -23.71 -12.58
CA ALA A 21 -11.33 -24.54 -13.71
C ALA A 21 -10.68 -25.85 -13.25
N LEU A 22 -9.75 -25.78 -12.29
CA LEU A 22 -9.08 -26.96 -11.73
C LEU A 22 -10.08 -27.92 -11.09
N VAL A 23 -10.94 -27.41 -10.21
CA VAL A 23 -11.96 -28.22 -9.52
C VAL A 23 -12.94 -28.87 -10.52
N ARG A 24 -13.39 -28.13 -11.54
CA ARG A 24 -14.26 -28.65 -12.60
C ARG A 24 -13.62 -29.77 -13.41
N ASN A 25 -12.29 -29.75 -13.57
CA ASN A 25 -11.51 -30.81 -14.22
C ASN A 25 -11.11 -31.94 -13.23
N GLY A 26 -11.66 -31.96 -12.01
CA GLY A 26 -11.37 -33.00 -11.00
C GLY A 26 -10.04 -32.81 -10.27
N VAL A 27 -9.39 -31.65 -10.41
CA VAL A 27 -8.11 -31.34 -9.77
C VAL A 27 -8.38 -30.62 -8.45
N LEU A 28 -8.51 -31.40 -7.37
CA LEU A 28 -8.68 -30.87 -6.00
C LEU A 28 -7.36 -30.60 -5.28
N GLY A 29 -6.28 -31.27 -5.70
CA GLY A 29 -4.95 -31.23 -5.07
C GLY A 29 -3.87 -30.66 -5.99
N GLY A 30 -2.63 -31.10 -5.78
CA GLY A 30 -1.46 -30.65 -6.57
C GLY A 30 -0.68 -29.50 -5.91
N PHE A 31 -1.09 -29.09 -4.71
CA PHE A 31 -0.38 -28.10 -3.89
C PHE A 31 0.32 -28.79 -2.72
N ARG A 32 1.25 -28.07 -2.09
CA ARG A 32 1.95 -28.54 -0.89
C ARG A 32 2.06 -27.43 0.16
N SER A 33 2.07 -27.84 1.42
CA SER A 33 2.28 -26.92 2.53
C SER A 33 3.73 -26.43 2.61
N LEU A 34 3.93 -25.25 3.21
CA LEU A 34 5.20 -24.52 3.16
C LEU A 34 6.34 -25.19 3.96
N TYR A 35 6.04 -25.69 5.16
CA TYR A 35 7.07 -26.17 6.10
C TYR A 35 7.03 -27.69 6.28
N ARG A 36 5.84 -28.27 6.33
CA ARG A 36 5.62 -29.71 6.54
C ARG A 36 5.56 -30.51 5.25
N ASN A 37 5.60 -29.85 4.08
CA ASN A 37 5.54 -30.47 2.75
C ASN A 37 4.32 -31.40 2.54
N ARG A 38 3.24 -31.15 3.30
CA ARG A 38 2.02 -31.97 3.28
C ARG A 38 1.24 -31.72 2.00
N PRO A 39 0.58 -32.74 1.41
CA PRO A 39 -0.34 -32.52 0.29
C PRO A 39 -1.45 -31.53 0.68
N ARG A 40 -1.70 -30.54 -0.18
CA ARG A 40 -2.78 -29.56 -0.01
C ARG A 40 -3.66 -29.47 -1.26
N GLY A 41 -4.84 -28.88 -1.09
CA GLY A 41 -5.81 -28.69 -2.14
C GLY A 41 -6.46 -27.31 -2.10
N VAL A 42 -7.25 -27.01 -3.14
CA VAL A 42 -8.11 -25.83 -3.18
C VAL A 42 -9.06 -25.90 -1.98
N TYR A 43 -9.06 -24.86 -1.15
CA TYR A 43 -9.77 -24.88 0.14
C TYR A 43 -10.99 -23.95 0.17
N THR A 44 -10.96 -22.88 -0.63
CA THR A 44 -11.95 -21.80 -0.62
C THR A 44 -12.30 -21.40 -2.06
N ALA A 45 -13.12 -20.36 -2.21
CA ALA A 45 -13.46 -19.80 -3.51
C ALA A 45 -13.32 -18.26 -3.55
N GLY A 46 -12.45 -17.72 -2.70
CA GLY A 46 -12.30 -16.28 -2.48
C GLY A 46 -10.88 -15.86 -2.15
N GLU A 47 -10.73 -14.64 -1.67
CA GLU A 47 -9.44 -14.05 -1.34
C GLU A 47 -8.80 -14.61 -0.06
N GLU A 48 -9.58 -15.35 0.71
CA GLU A 48 -9.18 -16.07 1.92
C GLU A 48 -8.43 -17.39 1.64
N GLU A 49 -8.20 -17.75 0.37
CA GLU A 49 -7.52 -18.99 -0.01
C GLU A 49 -6.11 -19.11 0.60
N PRO A 50 -5.83 -20.16 1.41
CA PRO A 50 -4.55 -20.35 2.08
C PRO A 50 -3.59 -21.28 1.32
N ASN A 51 -4.09 -22.17 0.46
CA ASN A 51 -3.32 -23.30 -0.07
C ASN A 51 -2.99 -23.15 -1.57
N ALA A 52 -3.99 -22.82 -2.38
CA ALA A 52 -3.90 -22.84 -3.84
C ALA A 52 -3.20 -21.60 -4.40
N LEU A 53 -1.91 -21.48 -4.08
CA LEU A 53 -1.02 -20.41 -4.56
C LEU A 53 -0.27 -20.85 -5.80
N VAL A 54 -0.12 -19.94 -6.78
CA VAL A 54 0.51 -20.22 -8.07
C VAL A 54 1.49 -19.14 -8.51
N GLN A 55 2.42 -19.53 -9.37
CA GLN A 55 3.27 -18.65 -10.17
C GLN A 55 2.70 -18.59 -11.60
N ILE A 56 2.52 -17.39 -12.15
CA ILE A 56 2.14 -17.19 -13.55
C ILE A 56 3.14 -16.22 -14.18
N GLY A 57 4.04 -16.77 -15.02
CA GLY A 57 5.15 -16.00 -15.59
C GLY A 57 5.96 -15.28 -14.50
N ALA A 58 5.98 -13.95 -14.55
CA ALA A 58 6.69 -13.12 -13.58
C ALA A 58 5.95 -12.87 -12.26
N ARG A 59 4.68 -13.25 -12.15
CA ARG A 59 3.82 -12.94 -11.00
C ARG A 59 3.80 -14.10 -10.00
N PRO A 60 4.42 -13.96 -8.81
CA PRO A 60 4.41 -14.99 -7.77
C PRO A 60 3.22 -14.86 -6.83
N LEU A 61 2.97 -15.93 -6.06
CA LEU A 61 2.03 -15.97 -4.92
C LEU A 61 0.61 -15.48 -5.26
N LEU A 62 0.15 -15.76 -6.48
CA LEU A 62 -1.22 -15.48 -6.87
C LEU A 62 -2.14 -16.56 -6.30
N ARG A 63 -3.33 -16.18 -5.84
CA ARG A 63 -4.35 -17.15 -5.44
C ARG A 63 -5.08 -17.66 -6.66
N ALA A 64 -5.10 -18.96 -6.88
CA ALA A 64 -5.84 -19.57 -7.99
C ALA A 64 -7.34 -19.20 -7.96
N THR A 65 -7.89 -18.88 -6.78
CA THR A 65 -9.27 -18.41 -6.59
C THR A 65 -9.53 -16.99 -7.09
N LEU A 66 -8.49 -16.17 -7.26
CA LEU A 66 -8.59 -14.79 -7.77
C LEU A 66 -8.01 -14.63 -9.18
N VAL A 67 -7.21 -15.59 -9.65
CA VAL A 67 -6.69 -15.61 -11.02
C VAL A 67 -7.84 -15.90 -11.97
N GLU A 68 -8.15 -14.93 -12.82
CA GLU A 68 -9.05 -15.12 -13.95
C GLU A 68 -8.37 -15.96 -15.02
N LEU A 69 -9.12 -16.90 -15.58
CA LEU A 69 -8.59 -17.76 -16.62
C LEU A 69 -8.45 -17.00 -17.95
N GLU A 70 -7.35 -17.23 -18.66
CA GLU A 70 -7.08 -16.71 -20.00
C GLU A 70 -6.66 -17.87 -20.91
N ASP A 71 -6.92 -17.78 -22.22
CA ASP A 71 -6.47 -18.81 -23.16
C ASP A 71 -4.93 -18.86 -23.23
N GLY A 72 -4.36 -20.05 -23.07
CA GLY A 72 -2.91 -20.25 -23.02
C GLY A 72 -2.27 -19.94 -21.67
N LEU A 73 -3.04 -19.69 -20.60
CA LEU A 73 -2.52 -19.47 -19.26
C LEU A 73 -1.68 -20.66 -18.79
N VAL A 74 -0.48 -20.39 -18.25
CA VAL A 74 0.40 -21.41 -17.65
C VAL A 74 0.62 -21.06 -16.18
N ALA A 75 0.25 -21.97 -15.30
CA ALA A 75 0.36 -21.80 -13.85
C ALA A 75 1.13 -22.95 -13.20
N GLU A 76 2.10 -22.60 -12.34
CA GLU A 76 2.84 -23.55 -11.55
C GLU A 76 2.43 -23.46 -10.07
N PRO A 77 2.13 -24.58 -9.39
CA PRO A 77 1.76 -24.56 -7.98
C PRO A 77 2.95 -24.13 -7.11
N LEU A 78 2.66 -23.37 -6.05
CA LEU A 78 3.65 -22.92 -5.08
C LEU A 78 3.38 -23.54 -3.71
N ALA A 79 4.46 -23.88 -3.00
CA ALA A 79 4.41 -24.26 -1.59
C ALA A 79 4.67 -23.03 -0.70
N GLY A 80 3.78 -22.02 -0.76
CA GLY A 80 3.85 -20.81 0.07
C GLY A 80 5.04 -19.86 -0.19
N LYS A 81 5.92 -20.16 -1.14
CA LYS A 81 7.10 -19.34 -1.47
C LYS A 81 7.14 -18.98 -2.95
N GLY A 82 7.00 -17.69 -3.24
CA GLY A 82 7.09 -17.12 -4.58
C GLY A 82 8.53 -16.98 -5.11
N ARG A 83 8.65 -16.81 -6.43
CA ARG A 83 9.90 -16.43 -7.08
C ARG A 83 9.69 -15.17 -7.92
N LEU A 84 10.52 -14.16 -7.67
CA LEU A 84 10.65 -13.01 -8.57
C LEU A 84 11.52 -13.41 -9.76
N VAL A 85 11.15 -12.97 -10.95
CA VAL A 85 11.95 -13.11 -12.17
C VAL A 85 12.60 -11.78 -12.51
N ALA A 86 13.76 -11.81 -13.15
CA ALA A 86 14.50 -10.61 -13.54
C ALA A 86 13.97 -9.95 -14.83
N VAL A 87 12.70 -10.19 -15.19
CA VAL A 87 12.06 -9.60 -16.36
C VAL A 87 11.42 -8.28 -15.92
N PRO A 88 11.76 -7.14 -16.56
CA PRO A 88 11.15 -5.86 -16.25
C PRO A 88 9.62 -5.89 -16.44
N ASP A 89 8.89 -5.25 -15.53
CA ASP A 89 7.45 -5.07 -15.67
C ASP A 89 7.13 -3.86 -16.56
N GLU A 90 6.75 -4.15 -17.80
CA GLU A 90 6.35 -3.16 -18.80
C GLU A 90 4.89 -2.71 -18.66
N THR A 91 4.16 -3.26 -17.70
CA THR A 91 2.75 -2.92 -17.48
C THR A 91 2.62 -1.45 -17.11
N ARG A 92 1.69 -0.78 -17.79
CA ARG A 92 1.26 0.57 -17.44
C ARG A 92 0.22 0.51 -16.31
N TYR A 93 0.57 1.17 -15.21
CA TYR A 93 -0.28 1.41 -14.05
C TYR A 93 -0.62 2.89 -13.94
N ASP A 94 -1.73 3.23 -13.33
CA ASP A 94 -2.12 4.62 -13.06
C ASP A 94 -2.79 4.80 -11.69
N THR A 95 -3.02 6.05 -11.33
CA THR A 95 -3.69 6.44 -10.09
C THR A 95 -4.76 7.47 -10.39
N ILE A 96 -5.95 7.29 -9.81
CA ILE A 96 -7.05 8.25 -9.86
C ILE A 96 -7.32 8.78 -8.46
N HIS A 97 -7.50 10.09 -8.35
CA HIS A 97 -7.95 10.76 -7.14
C HIS A 97 -9.40 11.21 -7.31
N ALA A 98 -10.28 10.78 -6.42
CA ALA A 98 -11.71 11.04 -6.51
C ALA A 98 -12.29 11.53 -5.17
N HIS A 99 -13.39 12.28 -5.26
CA HIS A 99 -14.20 12.67 -4.10
C HIS A 99 -15.64 12.19 -4.30
N CYS A 100 -16.25 11.68 -3.23
CA CYS A 100 -17.66 11.30 -3.21
C CYS A 100 -18.35 11.75 -1.92
N ASP A 101 -19.68 11.80 -1.95
CA ASP A 101 -20.49 12.02 -0.74
C ASP A 101 -20.58 10.72 0.07
N VAL A 102 -20.78 9.58 -0.59
CA VAL A 102 -20.83 8.25 0.04
C VAL A 102 -19.95 7.26 -0.72
N LEU A 103 -19.07 6.57 0.00
CA LEU A 103 -18.36 5.38 -0.50
C LEU A 103 -18.98 4.13 0.14
N VAL A 104 -19.48 3.21 -0.66
CA VAL A 104 -19.99 1.91 -0.19
C VAL A 104 -19.01 0.81 -0.59
N VAL A 105 -18.58 0.01 0.39
CA VAL A 105 -17.60 -1.07 0.20
C VAL A 105 -18.27 -2.42 0.34
N GLY A 106 -18.39 -3.14 -0.78
CA GLY A 106 -19.10 -4.41 -0.92
C GLY A 106 -20.45 -4.23 -1.60
N ALA A 107 -20.69 -4.96 -2.69
CA ALA A 107 -21.94 -4.94 -3.46
C ALA A 107 -22.83 -6.16 -3.18
N GLY A 108 -22.74 -6.72 -1.97
CA GLY A 108 -23.77 -7.62 -1.45
C GLY A 108 -25.10 -6.89 -1.24
N ARG A 109 -26.15 -7.63 -0.85
CA ARG A 109 -27.51 -7.08 -0.69
C ARG A 109 -27.56 -5.79 0.14
N SER A 110 -26.90 -5.79 1.32
CA SER A 110 -26.86 -4.62 2.21
C SER A 110 -26.11 -3.44 1.61
N GLY A 111 -25.04 -3.69 0.84
CA GLY A 111 -24.26 -2.63 0.20
C GLY A 111 -25.00 -2.00 -0.98
N VAL A 112 -25.65 -2.81 -1.82
CA VAL A 112 -26.51 -2.30 -2.90
C VAL A 112 -27.65 -1.45 -2.33
N ALA A 113 -28.34 -1.95 -1.30
CA ALA A 113 -29.40 -1.19 -0.64
C ALA A 113 -28.89 0.13 -0.04
N ALA A 114 -27.71 0.13 0.57
CA ALA A 114 -27.10 1.35 1.10
C ALA A 114 -26.70 2.34 -0.01
N ALA A 115 -26.20 1.85 -1.15
CA ALA A 115 -25.85 2.68 -2.29
C ALA A 115 -27.10 3.31 -2.95
N GLU A 116 -28.19 2.56 -3.07
CA GLU A 116 -29.47 3.03 -3.62
C GLU A 116 -30.15 4.07 -2.72
N ALA A 117 -30.02 3.91 -1.40
CA ALA A 117 -30.58 4.84 -0.42
C ALA A 117 -29.74 6.12 -0.24
N ALA A 118 -28.47 6.12 -0.67
CA ALA A 118 -27.56 7.23 -0.48
C ALA A 118 -27.86 8.40 -1.43
N ALA A 119 -27.80 9.62 -0.90
CA ALA A 119 -27.94 10.85 -1.68
C ALA A 119 -26.55 11.42 -2.08
N GLY A 120 -26.51 12.12 -3.21
CA GLY A 120 -25.30 12.77 -3.72
C GLY A 120 -24.45 11.87 -4.61
N ARG A 121 -23.14 12.14 -4.69
CA ARG A 121 -22.20 11.31 -5.45
C ARG A 121 -21.86 10.05 -4.67
N VAL A 122 -22.30 8.90 -5.18
CA VAL A 122 -22.05 7.59 -4.59
C VAL A 122 -21.00 6.84 -5.40
N ILE A 123 -20.03 6.24 -4.72
CA ILE A 123 -19.12 5.25 -5.31
C ILE A 123 -19.38 3.92 -4.60
N LEU A 124 -19.89 2.93 -5.33
CA LEU A 124 -20.02 1.54 -4.87
C LEU A 124 -18.81 0.75 -5.40
N VAL A 125 -18.12 0.05 -4.51
CA VAL A 125 -16.91 -0.71 -4.83
C VAL A 125 -17.11 -2.19 -4.49
N ASP A 126 -16.78 -3.08 -5.41
CA ASP A 126 -16.79 -4.53 -5.15
C ASP A 126 -15.77 -5.28 -5.99
N ALA A 127 -15.27 -6.39 -5.43
CA ALA A 127 -14.29 -7.24 -6.06
C ALA A 127 -14.85 -8.13 -7.18
N GLY A 128 -16.14 -8.41 -7.15
CA GLY A 128 -16.83 -9.29 -8.08
C GLY A 128 -16.95 -8.70 -9.48
N ARG A 129 -17.17 -9.58 -10.46
CA ARG A 129 -17.55 -9.20 -11.82
C ARG A 129 -19.02 -8.82 -11.88
N GLY A 130 -19.34 -7.78 -12.64
CA GLY A 130 -20.72 -7.35 -12.88
C GLY A 130 -21.43 -6.70 -11.70
N ALA A 131 -20.70 -6.39 -10.61
CA ALA A 131 -21.23 -5.55 -9.54
C ALA A 131 -21.60 -4.16 -10.07
N ALA A 132 -22.67 -3.58 -9.55
CA ALA A 132 -23.01 -2.18 -9.82
C ALA A 132 -21.88 -1.27 -9.28
N GLY A 133 -21.43 -0.30 -10.07
CA GLY A 133 -20.32 0.59 -9.69
C GLY A 133 -18.94 0.11 -10.14
N LEU A 134 -17.92 0.35 -9.30
CA LEU A 134 -16.53 -0.05 -9.55
C LEU A 134 -16.36 -1.55 -9.25
N SER A 135 -16.58 -2.37 -10.26
CA SER A 135 -16.33 -3.82 -10.22
C SER A 135 -14.85 -4.16 -10.23
N ARG A 136 -14.48 -5.40 -9.89
CA ARG A 136 -13.09 -5.87 -9.84
C ARG A 136 -12.17 -4.96 -9.01
N THR A 137 -12.73 -4.32 -7.99
CA THR A 137 -12.05 -3.29 -7.21
C THR A 137 -12.10 -3.64 -5.73
N TRP A 138 -10.94 -3.67 -5.10
CA TRP A 138 -10.80 -3.92 -3.67
C TRP A 138 -10.47 -2.63 -2.94
N VAL A 139 -11.23 -2.24 -1.92
CA VAL A 139 -10.74 -1.25 -0.95
C VAL A 139 -9.71 -1.94 -0.05
N VAL A 140 -8.45 -1.53 -0.18
CA VAL A 140 -7.32 -2.18 0.49
C VAL A 140 -6.87 -1.45 1.74
N GLY A 141 -7.19 -0.15 1.87
CA GLY A 141 -6.78 0.65 3.02
C GLY A 141 -7.79 1.73 3.36
N LEU A 142 -8.00 1.94 4.65
CA LEU A 142 -8.77 3.06 5.18
C LEU A 142 -7.92 3.89 6.15
N TYR A 143 -7.92 5.22 5.95
CA TYR A 143 -7.06 6.18 6.65
C TYR A 143 -7.87 7.38 7.14
N ASP A 144 -7.20 8.31 7.83
CA ASP A 144 -7.79 9.48 8.47
C ASP A 144 -8.69 10.31 7.54
N ASP A 145 -9.73 10.90 8.13
CA ASP A 145 -10.73 11.76 7.48
C ASP A 145 -11.47 11.10 6.30
N ASN A 146 -11.75 9.78 6.40
CA ASN A 146 -12.44 9.01 5.36
C ASN A 146 -11.68 8.97 4.03
N TYR A 147 -10.36 8.77 4.09
CA TYR A 147 -9.53 8.50 2.92
C TYR A 147 -9.43 7.00 2.68
N ALA A 148 -9.96 6.51 1.57
CA ALA A 148 -9.87 5.12 1.17
C ALA A 148 -8.90 4.95 0.00
N VAL A 149 -8.12 3.88 0.04
CA VAL A 149 -7.31 3.43 -1.10
C VAL A 149 -7.91 2.14 -1.64
N ALA A 150 -8.19 2.12 -2.94
CA ALA A 150 -8.74 0.98 -3.65
C ALA A 150 -7.82 0.55 -4.82
N VAL A 151 -7.90 -0.72 -5.19
CA VAL A 151 -7.15 -1.30 -6.32
C VAL A 151 -8.13 -1.93 -7.28
N GLU A 152 -8.18 -1.42 -8.51
CA GLU A 152 -9.03 -1.90 -9.60
C GLU A 152 -8.21 -2.76 -10.55
N ALA A 153 -8.65 -4.02 -10.71
CA ALA A 153 -8.13 -5.02 -11.65
C ALA A 153 -6.59 -5.16 -11.65
N GLU A 154 -5.94 -4.93 -10.50
CA GLU A 154 -4.47 -4.89 -10.34
C GLU A 154 -3.74 -3.89 -11.27
N ARG A 155 -4.46 -2.91 -11.82
CA ARG A 155 -3.89 -1.95 -12.80
C ARG A 155 -4.00 -0.50 -12.39
N ARG A 156 -4.95 -0.18 -11.53
CA ARG A 156 -5.24 1.20 -11.12
C ARG A 156 -5.41 1.33 -9.62
N VAL A 157 -4.77 2.35 -9.06
CA VAL A 157 -5.00 2.75 -7.67
C VAL A 157 -6.04 3.87 -7.65
N TRP A 158 -7.07 3.71 -6.83
CA TRP A 158 -8.03 4.75 -6.50
C TRP A 158 -7.71 5.35 -5.14
N ARG A 159 -7.63 6.68 -5.07
CA ARG A 159 -7.48 7.47 -3.86
C ARG A 159 -8.77 8.26 -3.65
N ILE A 160 -9.63 7.78 -2.77
CA ILE A 160 -11.01 8.26 -2.64
C ILE A 160 -11.15 9.01 -1.31
N ARG A 161 -11.54 10.28 -1.36
CA ARG A 161 -11.97 11.06 -0.20
C ARG A 161 -13.50 11.05 -0.14
N ALA A 162 -14.08 10.43 0.88
CA ALA A 162 -15.53 10.34 1.05
C ALA A 162 -16.01 11.22 2.21
N LYS A 163 -17.21 11.79 2.13
CA LYS A 163 -17.83 12.41 3.33
C LYS A 163 -18.30 11.35 4.32
N ARG A 164 -18.87 10.26 3.80
CA ARG A 164 -19.31 9.07 4.55
C ARG A 164 -18.85 7.78 3.88
N ILE A 165 -18.63 6.74 4.69
CA ILE A 165 -18.26 5.41 4.24
C ILE A 165 -19.22 4.39 4.84
N VAL A 166 -19.75 3.50 4.00
CA VAL A 166 -20.56 2.35 4.40
C VAL A 166 -19.76 1.09 4.15
N LEU A 167 -19.44 0.36 5.21
CA LEU A 167 -18.77 -0.94 5.14
C LEU A 167 -19.84 -2.02 5.09
N ALA A 168 -20.00 -2.64 3.91
CA ALA A 168 -20.86 -3.79 3.66
C ALA A 168 -20.00 -5.00 3.23
N THR A 169 -18.86 -5.17 3.91
CA THR A 169 -17.80 -6.12 3.52
C THR A 169 -18.17 -7.58 3.74
N GLY A 170 -19.24 -7.85 4.48
CA GLY A 170 -19.74 -9.20 4.72
C GLY A 170 -18.94 -9.99 5.76
N ALA A 171 -18.93 -11.32 5.63
CA ALA A 171 -18.24 -12.24 6.51
C ALA A 171 -17.53 -13.35 5.72
N ILE A 172 -16.51 -13.95 6.30
CA ILE A 172 -15.73 -15.07 5.73
C ILE A 172 -16.13 -16.34 6.48
N GLU A 173 -16.44 -17.40 5.74
CA GLU A 173 -16.64 -18.72 6.36
C GLU A 173 -15.29 -19.23 6.90
N ARG A 174 -15.26 -19.70 8.15
CA ARG A 174 -14.02 -20.18 8.79
C ARG A 174 -13.93 -21.70 8.78
N PRO A 175 -12.73 -22.28 8.72
CA PRO A 175 -12.56 -23.73 8.83
C PRO A 175 -12.86 -24.22 10.25
N ALA A 176 -13.23 -25.50 10.37
CA ALA A 176 -13.22 -26.19 11.65
C ALA A 176 -11.81 -26.71 11.98
N VAL A 177 -11.44 -26.71 13.26
CA VAL A 177 -10.18 -27.30 13.75
C VAL A 177 -10.47 -28.74 14.17
N TYR A 178 -9.78 -29.71 13.56
CA TYR A 178 -9.88 -31.14 13.87
C TYR A 178 -8.67 -31.89 13.26
N PRO A 179 -8.37 -33.14 13.66
CA PRO A 179 -7.22 -33.87 13.13
C PRO A 179 -7.28 -34.05 11.61
N ASP A 180 -6.17 -33.77 10.94
CA ASP A 180 -6.02 -33.88 9.48
C ASP A 180 -6.98 -32.98 8.66
N ASN A 181 -7.35 -31.83 9.20
CA ASN A 181 -8.23 -30.85 8.53
C ASN A 181 -7.59 -30.11 7.33
N ASP A 182 -6.37 -30.49 6.93
CA ASP A 182 -5.60 -29.86 5.85
C ASP A 182 -5.54 -30.67 4.54
N ARG A 183 -6.06 -31.91 4.56
CA ARG A 183 -5.92 -32.87 3.45
C ARG A 183 -6.57 -32.35 2.15
N PRO A 184 -6.01 -32.68 0.97
CA PRO A 184 -6.63 -32.32 -0.31
C PRO A 184 -8.06 -32.88 -0.40
N GLY A 185 -8.98 -32.04 -0.88
CA GLY A 185 -10.42 -32.35 -0.91
C GLY A 185 -11.19 -31.78 0.27
N VAL A 186 -10.55 -31.50 1.42
CA VAL A 186 -11.20 -30.66 2.45
C VAL A 186 -11.30 -29.23 1.92
N MET A 187 -12.50 -28.65 1.98
CA MET A 187 -12.75 -27.26 1.57
C MET A 187 -13.94 -26.68 2.34
N LEU A 188 -14.02 -25.36 2.39
CA LEU A 188 -15.14 -24.66 3.01
C LEU A 188 -16.47 -25.04 2.33
N ALA A 189 -17.53 -25.19 3.12
CA ALA A 189 -18.82 -25.65 2.61
C ALA A 189 -19.41 -24.69 1.55
N GLY A 190 -19.23 -23.38 1.73
CA GLY A 190 -19.61 -22.39 0.73
C GLY A 190 -18.82 -22.51 -0.58
N ALA A 191 -17.52 -22.87 -0.50
CA ALA A 191 -16.71 -23.14 -1.68
C ALA A 191 -17.14 -24.44 -2.39
N PHE A 192 -17.42 -25.49 -1.62
CA PHE A 192 -17.95 -26.76 -2.11
C PHE A 192 -19.24 -26.56 -2.92
N GLU A 193 -20.19 -25.79 -2.39
CA GLU A 193 -21.43 -25.45 -3.11
C GLU A 193 -21.16 -24.61 -4.36
N ARG A 194 -20.29 -23.59 -4.25
CA ARG A 194 -19.93 -22.71 -5.38
C ARG A 194 -19.24 -23.45 -6.53
N TYR A 195 -18.49 -24.51 -6.22
CA TYR A 195 -17.86 -25.37 -7.22
C TYR A 195 -18.75 -26.51 -7.72
N GLY A 196 -20.02 -26.55 -7.33
CA GLY A 196 -20.97 -27.55 -7.83
C GLY A 196 -20.78 -28.93 -7.20
N ARG A 197 -20.36 -28.99 -5.93
CA ARG A 197 -20.26 -30.21 -5.12
C ARG A 197 -19.30 -31.25 -5.74
N PRO A 198 -18.02 -30.90 -5.92
CA PRO A 198 -17.06 -31.78 -6.58
C PRO A 198 -16.90 -33.13 -5.87
N ALA A 199 -16.86 -34.20 -6.65
CA ALA A 199 -16.67 -35.55 -6.12
C ALA A 199 -15.30 -35.69 -5.43
N GLY A 200 -15.27 -36.35 -4.27
CA GLY A 200 -14.05 -36.51 -3.47
C GLY A 200 -13.71 -35.31 -2.59
N ALA A 201 -14.52 -34.25 -2.58
CA ALA A 201 -14.39 -33.15 -1.63
C ALA A 201 -15.22 -33.38 -0.35
N THR A 202 -14.71 -32.88 0.77
CA THR A 202 -15.37 -32.88 2.08
C THR A 202 -15.65 -31.44 2.49
N PRO A 203 -16.93 -31.00 2.53
CA PRO A 203 -17.27 -29.66 2.96
C PRO A 203 -17.10 -29.52 4.48
N VAL A 204 -16.50 -28.41 4.91
CA VAL A 204 -16.36 -28.07 6.33
C VAL A 204 -16.81 -26.64 6.60
N SER A 205 -17.36 -26.41 7.79
CA SER A 205 -17.72 -25.06 8.24
C SER A 205 -17.57 -24.98 9.75
N GLY A 206 -16.74 -24.04 10.22
CA GLY A 206 -16.57 -23.72 11.64
C GLY A 206 -17.40 -22.51 12.07
N GLY A 207 -18.24 -21.95 11.18
CA GLY A 207 -18.98 -20.71 11.37
C GLY A 207 -18.46 -19.57 10.50
N TRP A 208 -18.68 -18.32 10.93
CA TRP A 208 -18.42 -17.13 10.11
C TRP A 208 -17.69 -16.04 10.88
N SER A 209 -16.70 -15.43 10.25
CA SER A 209 -15.90 -14.33 10.77
C SER A 209 -16.25 -13.03 10.02
N PRO A 210 -16.94 -12.06 10.65
CA PRO A 210 -17.23 -10.77 10.04
C PRO A 210 -15.96 -10.06 9.51
N ARG A 211 -16.03 -9.45 8.32
CA ARG A 211 -14.87 -8.80 7.66
C ARG A 211 -14.61 -7.40 8.23
N VAL A 212 -14.22 -7.34 9.49
CA VAL A 212 -14.01 -6.09 10.26
C VAL A 212 -12.70 -5.34 9.93
N HIS A 213 -11.90 -5.83 8.99
CA HIS A 213 -10.57 -5.31 8.66
C HIS A 213 -10.54 -3.79 8.45
N LEU A 214 -11.41 -3.25 7.57
CA LEU A 214 -11.44 -1.82 7.26
C LEU A 214 -11.94 -0.98 8.44
N TRP A 215 -12.91 -1.49 9.21
CA TRP A 215 -13.39 -0.85 10.44
C TRP A 215 -12.25 -0.70 11.46
N SER A 216 -11.50 -1.78 11.71
CA SER A 216 -10.36 -1.78 12.62
C SER A 216 -9.20 -0.91 12.12
N GLN A 217 -8.96 -0.83 10.81
CA GLN A 217 -7.95 0.09 10.23
C GLN A 217 -8.30 1.57 10.52
N ALA A 218 -9.59 1.92 10.52
CA ALA A 218 -10.09 3.23 10.95
C ALA A 218 -10.16 3.38 12.48
N ARG A 219 -9.51 2.49 13.24
CA ARG A 219 -9.46 2.47 14.71
C ARG A 219 -10.83 2.24 15.38
N GLY A 220 -11.75 1.61 14.67
CA GLY A 220 -13.00 1.13 15.23
C GLY A 220 -12.76 0.04 16.27
N ARG A 221 -13.55 0.06 17.35
CA ARG A 221 -13.47 -0.96 18.40
C ARG A 221 -14.21 -2.22 17.97
N LEU A 222 -13.78 -3.35 18.52
CA LEU A 222 -14.45 -4.62 18.31
C LEU A 222 -14.95 -5.14 19.66
N ARG A 223 -16.05 -5.87 19.61
CA ARG A 223 -16.51 -6.71 20.71
C ARG A 223 -16.67 -8.14 20.21
N TRP A 224 -16.51 -9.12 21.08
CA TRP A 224 -16.92 -10.48 20.76
C TRP A 224 -18.46 -10.60 20.73
N ASP A 225 -18.98 -11.37 19.77
CA ASP A 225 -20.38 -11.76 19.71
C ASP A 225 -20.48 -13.28 19.92
N ASP A 226 -20.94 -13.70 21.11
CA ASP A 226 -21.03 -15.12 21.48
C ASP A 226 -21.95 -15.93 20.59
N ARG A 227 -22.98 -15.28 20.02
CA ARG A 227 -23.91 -15.93 19.11
C ARG A 227 -23.18 -16.35 17.84
N VAL A 228 -22.28 -15.51 17.32
CA VAL A 228 -21.51 -15.80 16.09
C VAL A 228 -20.18 -16.50 16.39
N GLY A 229 -19.69 -16.39 17.63
CA GLY A 229 -18.36 -16.83 18.04
C GLY A 229 -17.25 -16.09 17.31
N ALA A 230 -17.38 -14.78 17.10
CA ALA A 230 -16.39 -13.95 16.41
C ALA A 230 -16.46 -12.47 16.80
N PRO A 231 -15.40 -11.68 16.53
CA PRO A 231 -15.42 -10.24 16.70
C PRO A 231 -16.35 -9.54 15.70
N VAL A 232 -17.12 -8.57 16.18
CA VAL A 232 -17.98 -7.66 15.40
C VAL A 232 -17.62 -6.19 15.71
N PRO A 233 -17.94 -5.24 14.81
CA PRO A 233 -17.82 -3.81 15.08
C PRO A 233 -18.56 -3.38 16.34
N ASP A 234 -17.94 -2.51 17.14
CA ASP A 234 -18.52 -1.95 18.36
C ASP A 234 -18.32 -0.42 18.43
N GLY A 235 -19.38 0.26 18.85
CA GLY A 235 -19.42 1.73 18.93
C GLY A 235 -19.58 2.45 17.60
N GLU A 236 -19.27 3.74 17.61
CA GLU A 236 -19.47 4.65 16.46
C GLU A 236 -18.13 5.24 15.98
N LEU A 237 -18.00 5.40 14.67
CA LEU A 237 -16.91 6.16 14.04
C LEU A 237 -17.51 7.28 13.20
N ARG A 238 -16.92 8.48 13.31
CA ARG A 238 -17.42 9.66 12.58
C ARG A 238 -17.37 9.42 11.07
N GLY A 239 -18.54 9.35 10.46
CA GLY A 239 -18.68 9.20 9.02
C GLY A 239 -18.37 7.80 8.49
N ILE A 240 -18.28 6.78 9.34
CA ILE A 240 -18.14 5.38 8.92
C ILE A 240 -19.23 4.55 9.61
N GLU A 241 -19.98 3.78 8.83
CA GLU A 241 -21.00 2.86 9.33
C GLU A 241 -20.80 1.44 8.77
N CYS A 242 -21.31 0.44 9.48
CA CYS A 242 -21.22 -0.98 9.11
C CYS A 242 -22.63 -1.55 8.91
N VAL A 243 -22.86 -2.28 7.82
CA VAL A 243 -24.20 -2.83 7.49
C VAL A 243 -24.12 -4.27 7.00
N GLY A 244 -25.14 -5.08 7.31
CA GLY A 244 -25.20 -6.49 6.93
C GLY A 244 -24.25 -7.37 7.75
N SER A 245 -23.80 -8.48 7.19
CA SER A 245 -23.11 -9.53 7.95
C SER A 245 -21.75 -9.15 8.55
N VAL A 246 -21.18 -7.99 8.18
CA VAL A 246 -20.02 -7.43 8.92
C VAL A 246 -20.38 -7.09 10.38
N THR A 247 -21.66 -6.85 10.68
CA THR A 247 -22.16 -6.59 12.03
C THR A 247 -22.52 -7.86 12.81
N GLY A 248 -22.39 -9.04 12.18
CA GLY A 248 -22.92 -10.30 12.68
C GLY A 248 -24.39 -10.56 12.30
N GLU A 249 -25.11 -9.57 11.80
CA GLU A 249 -26.51 -9.69 11.38
C GLU A 249 -26.67 -10.71 10.24
N GLY A 250 -27.68 -11.58 10.36
CA GLY A 250 -28.00 -12.60 9.35
C GLY A 250 -27.03 -13.77 9.28
N LEU A 251 -25.98 -13.81 10.12
CA LEU A 251 -25.11 -14.96 10.26
C LEU A 251 -25.75 -16.01 11.19
N PRO A 252 -25.57 -17.32 10.89
CA PRO A 252 -26.07 -18.38 11.74
C PRO A 252 -25.33 -18.40 13.08
N ASP A 253 -26.02 -18.88 14.11
CA ASP A 253 -25.44 -19.05 15.43
C ASP A 253 -24.36 -20.14 15.38
N ALA A 254 -23.23 -19.87 16.00
CA ALA A 254 -22.13 -20.82 16.12
C ALA A 254 -22.16 -21.48 17.51
N PRO A 255 -21.88 -22.78 17.60
CA PRO A 255 -21.65 -23.40 18.90
C PRO A 255 -20.42 -22.79 19.56
N ALA A 256 -20.39 -22.77 20.89
CA ALA A 256 -19.18 -22.47 21.64
C ALA A 256 -18.05 -23.38 21.16
N PHE A 257 -16.88 -22.79 20.92
CA PHE A 257 -15.71 -23.55 20.50
C PHE A 257 -15.28 -24.48 21.64
N ALA A 258 -15.08 -25.75 21.33
CA ALA A 258 -14.44 -26.72 22.20
C ALA A 258 -13.31 -27.37 21.43
N LEU A 259 -12.16 -27.53 22.07
CA LEU A 259 -11.03 -28.18 21.44
C LEU A 259 -11.34 -29.68 21.26
N PRO A 260 -11.28 -30.24 20.04
CA PRO A 260 -11.60 -31.64 19.84
C PRO A 260 -10.49 -32.54 20.39
N ASP A 261 -10.86 -33.77 20.77
CA ASP A 261 -9.91 -34.82 21.08
C ASP A 261 -9.12 -35.26 19.82
N GLY A 262 -7.86 -35.68 20.01
CA GLY A 262 -7.04 -36.27 18.95
C GLY A 262 -5.59 -35.76 18.95
N ASP A 263 -4.90 -36.02 17.84
CA ASP A 263 -3.53 -35.58 17.64
C ASP A 263 -3.46 -34.09 17.28
N GLU A 264 -3.06 -33.26 18.24
CA GLU A 264 -2.94 -31.81 18.09
C GLU A 264 -1.90 -31.38 17.05
N ASP A 265 -0.89 -32.21 16.78
CA ASP A 265 0.09 -31.95 15.71
C ASP A 265 -0.51 -32.12 14.31
N ALA A 266 -1.69 -32.73 14.20
CA ALA A 266 -2.47 -32.86 12.98
C ALA A 266 -3.65 -31.88 12.90
N MET A 267 -3.88 -31.04 13.92
CA MET A 267 -4.98 -30.06 13.95
C MET A 267 -4.50 -28.69 13.50
N PHE A 268 -4.67 -28.35 12.22
CA PHE A 268 -4.18 -27.07 11.68
C PHE A 268 -5.09 -25.91 12.07
N VAL A 269 -4.48 -24.86 12.61
CA VAL A 269 -5.11 -23.57 12.92
C VAL A 269 -4.85 -22.57 11.79
N ASP A 270 -3.62 -22.56 11.27
CA ASP A 270 -3.22 -21.77 10.10
C ASP A 270 -2.66 -22.70 9.03
N LEU A 271 -3.43 -22.84 7.95
CA LEU A 271 -3.12 -23.73 6.85
C LEU A 271 -1.88 -23.27 6.05
N GLU A 272 -1.73 -21.98 5.77
CA GLU A 272 -0.61 -21.46 4.97
C GLU A 272 0.71 -21.53 5.77
N ARG A 273 0.63 -21.37 7.09
CA ARG A 273 1.78 -21.35 8.00
C ARG A 273 2.14 -22.71 8.61
N ASP A 274 1.41 -23.78 8.27
CA ASP A 274 1.57 -25.11 8.87
C ASP A 274 1.52 -25.10 10.42
N SER A 275 0.79 -24.15 10.99
CA SER A 275 0.69 -23.98 12.44
C SER A 275 -0.53 -24.70 12.99
N THR A 276 -0.34 -25.38 14.11
CA THR A 276 -1.28 -26.34 14.67
C THR A 276 -1.69 -25.99 16.10
N VAL A 277 -2.65 -26.73 16.65
CA VAL A 277 -3.02 -26.63 18.07
C VAL A 277 -1.81 -26.88 18.98
N ALA A 278 -0.97 -27.87 18.64
CA ALA A 278 0.23 -28.18 19.41
C ALA A 278 1.20 -26.97 19.49
N ASP A 279 1.30 -26.19 18.40
CA ASP A 279 2.13 -24.97 18.37
C ASP A 279 1.56 -23.87 19.29
N VAL A 280 0.24 -23.71 19.33
CA VAL A 280 -0.42 -22.77 20.26
C VAL A 280 -0.26 -23.23 21.71
N ARG A 281 -0.44 -24.52 21.98
CA ARG A 281 -0.21 -25.12 23.31
C ARG A 281 1.22 -24.91 23.77
N ARG A 282 2.21 -25.08 22.88
CA ARG A 282 3.62 -24.81 23.17
C ARG A 282 3.87 -23.34 23.51
N ALA A 283 3.28 -22.40 22.76
CA ALA A 283 3.38 -20.97 23.05
C ALA A 283 2.84 -20.63 24.46
N ILE A 284 1.66 -21.18 24.80
CA ILE A 284 1.05 -20.99 26.12
C ILE A 284 1.87 -21.67 27.23
N GLY A 285 2.39 -22.87 26.99
CA GLY A 285 3.27 -23.59 27.91
C GLY A 285 4.58 -22.85 28.19
N ALA A 286 5.05 -22.04 27.23
CA ALA A 286 6.19 -21.14 27.40
C ALA A 286 5.86 -19.86 28.21
N GLY A 287 4.65 -19.73 28.74
CA GLY A 287 4.21 -18.59 29.55
C GLY A 287 3.58 -17.44 28.78
N LEU A 288 3.35 -17.60 27.46
CA LEU A 288 2.72 -16.55 26.65
C LEU A 288 1.20 -16.55 26.88
N ARG A 289 0.62 -15.36 27.00
CA ARG A 289 -0.83 -15.16 27.28
C ARG A 289 -1.50 -14.23 26.29
N SER A 290 -0.82 -13.16 25.87
CA SER A 290 -1.32 -12.24 24.84
C SER A 290 -1.41 -12.93 23.47
N VAL A 291 -2.52 -12.71 22.76
CA VAL A 291 -2.69 -13.18 21.37
C VAL A 291 -1.59 -12.66 20.44
N GLU A 292 -1.04 -11.48 20.70
CA GLU A 292 0.07 -10.91 19.94
C GLU A 292 1.39 -11.68 20.16
N HIS A 293 1.60 -12.25 21.36
CA HIS A 293 2.74 -13.13 21.62
C HIS A 293 2.55 -14.51 20.99
N VAL A 294 1.35 -15.10 21.12
CA VAL A 294 1.02 -16.38 20.45
C VAL A 294 1.26 -16.25 18.95
N LYS A 295 0.72 -15.21 18.31
CA LYS A 295 0.97 -14.89 16.89
C LYS A 295 2.45 -14.84 16.53
N ARG A 296 3.27 -14.13 17.32
CA ARG A 296 4.71 -13.99 17.03
C ARG A 296 5.48 -15.29 17.24
N TYR A 297 5.09 -16.09 18.22
CA TYR A 297 5.73 -17.37 18.52
C TYR A 297 5.41 -18.43 17.45
N THR A 298 4.14 -18.53 17.05
CA THR A 298 3.67 -19.56 16.11
C THR A 298 3.73 -19.11 14.65
N THR A 299 3.78 -17.80 14.39
CA THR A 299 3.62 -17.17 13.07
C THR A 299 2.21 -17.29 12.47
N ILE A 300 1.20 -17.66 13.26
CA ILE A 300 -0.20 -17.68 12.82
C ILE A 300 -0.65 -16.28 12.36
N GLY A 301 -1.36 -16.22 11.25
CA GLY A 301 -1.90 -15.00 10.67
C GLY A 301 -0.86 -14.11 9.99
N THR A 302 0.37 -14.60 9.79
CA THR A 302 1.44 -13.88 9.07
C THR A 302 1.64 -14.38 7.65
N GLY A 303 0.75 -15.25 7.15
CA GLY A 303 0.74 -15.71 5.76
C GLY A 303 0.38 -14.59 4.78
N SER A 304 0.43 -14.90 3.49
CA SER A 304 -0.04 -13.98 2.46
C SER A 304 -1.54 -13.71 2.57
N GLU A 305 -2.31 -14.59 3.24
CA GLU A 305 -3.75 -14.42 3.49
C GLU A 305 -4.06 -13.53 4.72
N GLN A 306 -3.07 -13.26 5.57
CA GLN A 306 -3.14 -12.38 6.75
C GLN A 306 -4.13 -12.84 7.84
N GLY A 307 -4.31 -14.16 8.01
CA GLY A 307 -5.11 -14.76 9.05
C GLY A 307 -6.62 -14.61 8.87
N LYS A 308 -7.11 -14.39 7.64
CA LYS A 308 -8.54 -14.35 7.29
C LYS A 308 -9.26 -15.62 7.75
N LEU A 309 -8.62 -16.79 7.62
CA LEU A 309 -9.17 -18.06 8.10
C LEU A 309 -8.67 -18.43 9.51
N ALA A 310 -7.46 -18.01 9.87
CA ALA A 310 -6.76 -18.54 11.04
C ALA A 310 -6.96 -17.72 12.32
N ASN A 311 -7.13 -16.40 12.25
CA ASN A 311 -7.03 -15.53 13.42
C ASN A 311 -8.12 -15.80 14.46
N VAL A 312 -9.38 -15.98 14.04
CA VAL A 312 -10.48 -16.28 14.97
C VAL A 312 -10.30 -17.66 15.59
N ASN A 313 -9.91 -18.67 14.80
CA ASN A 313 -9.62 -20.01 15.32
C ASN A 313 -8.45 -19.98 16.30
N ALA A 314 -7.41 -19.18 16.05
CA ALA A 314 -6.29 -19.03 16.98
C ALA A 314 -6.71 -18.40 18.30
N ILE A 315 -7.61 -17.41 18.27
CA ILE A 315 -8.21 -16.84 19.48
C ILE A 315 -9.01 -17.90 20.23
N CYS A 316 -9.89 -18.65 19.55
CA CYS A 316 -10.69 -19.69 20.18
C CYS A 316 -9.84 -20.81 20.79
N VAL A 317 -8.83 -21.31 20.07
CA VAL A 317 -7.90 -22.33 20.58
C VAL A 317 -7.11 -21.79 21.77
N ALA A 318 -6.60 -20.56 21.70
CA ALA A 318 -5.87 -19.97 22.83
C ALA A 318 -6.76 -19.74 24.05
N ALA A 319 -8.00 -19.27 23.85
CA ALA A 319 -8.98 -19.05 24.90
C ALA A 319 -9.35 -20.35 25.61
N GLU A 320 -9.60 -21.41 24.85
CA GLU A 320 -9.88 -22.75 25.39
C GLU A 320 -8.67 -23.29 26.16
N LEU A 321 -7.45 -23.15 25.65
CA LEU A 321 -6.24 -23.60 26.35
C LEU A 321 -5.93 -22.80 27.63
N LEU A 322 -6.35 -21.54 27.69
CA LEU A 322 -6.18 -20.65 28.83
C LEU A 322 -7.36 -20.68 29.80
N GLN A 323 -8.48 -21.27 29.40
CA GLN A 323 -9.75 -21.28 30.14
C GLN A 323 -10.24 -19.87 30.45
N VAL A 324 -10.23 -18.99 29.43
CA VAL A 324 -10.71 -17.60 29.50
C VAL A 324 -11.72 -17.33 28.38
N HIS A 325 -12.48 -16.25 28.50
CA HIS A 325 -13.37 -15.85 27.43
C HIS A 325 -12.58 -15.30 26.21
N PRO A 326 -12.93 -15.61 24.95
CA PRO A 326 -12.25 -15.09 23.77
C PRO A 326 -12.09 -13.56 23.73
N ASP A 327 -13.08 -12.83 24.23
CA ASP A 327 -13.06 -11.35 24.30
C ASP A 327 -11.92 -10.81 25.18
N GLU A 328 -11.48 -11.57 26.20
CA GLU A 328 -10.36 -11.17 27.08
C GLU A 328 -9.01 -11.18 26.36
N LEU A 329 -8.86 -11.98 25.30
CA LEU A 329 -7.64 -12.07 24.51
C LEU A 329 -7.54 -10.94 23.47
N GLY A 330 -8.70 -10.44 23.02
CA GLY A 330 -8.82 -9.49 21.92
C GLY A 330 -8.32 -10.03 20.58
N THR A 331 -8.23 -9.14 19.60
CA THR A 331 -7.72 -9.45 18.26
C THR A 331 -6.31 -8.93 18.05
N THR A 332 -5.56 -9.55 17.14
CA THR A 332 -4.32 -8.93 16.66
C THR A 332 -4.60 -7.72 15.77
N THR A 333 -3.64 -6.83 15.64
CA THR A 333 -3.83 -5.56 14.90
C THR A 333 -4.11 -5.81 13.40
N PHE A 334 -5.20 -5.23 12.90
CA PHE A 334 -5.51 -5.18 11.46
C PHE A 334 -4.74 -4.04 10.79
N ARG A 335 -4.08 -4.31 9.66
CA ARG A 335 -3.26 -3.32 8.94
C ARG A 335 -3.64 -3.30 7.45
N PRO A 336 -3.53 -2.14 6.77
CA PRO A 336 -3.47 -2.12 5.33
C PRO A 336 -2.19 -2.82 4.82
N PRO A 337 -2.21 -3.39 3.60
CA PRO A 337 -3.38 -3.53 2.74
C PRO A 337 -4.22 -4.79 3.06
N TYR A 338 -5.54 -4.75 2.84
CA TYR A 338 -6.46 -5.89 3.02
C TYR A 338 -6.05 -7.12 2.19
N LEU A 339 -5.56 -6.86 0.98
CA LEU A 339 -4.93 -7.83 0.09
C LEU A 339 -3.58 -7.30 -0.38
N PRO A 340 -2.61 -8.18 -0.69
CA PRO A 340 -1.34 -7.75 -1.27
C PRO A 340 -1.55 -6.87 -2.52
N VAL A 341 -0.78 -5.80 -2.62
CA VAL A 341 -0.78 -4.89 -3.78
C VAL A 341 0.62 -4.89 -4.37
N SER A 342 0.73 -4.98 -5.69
CA SER A 342 2.04 -4.98 -6.34
C SER A 342 2.78 -3.64 -6.14
N PHE A 343 4.09 -3.70 -5.97
CA PHE A 343 4.91 -2.49 -5.80
C PHE A 343 4.85 -1.59 -7.04
N ALA A 344 4.84 -2.20 -8.23
CA ALA A 344 4.77 -1.48 -9.50
C ALA A 344 3.45 -0.72 -9.66
N LEU A 345 2.34 -1.26 -9.15
CA LEU A 345 1.04 -0.59 -9.12
C LEU A 345 1.04 0.59 -8.14
N LEU A 346 1.60 0.43 -6.93
CA LEU A 346 1.70 1.52 -5.96
C LEU A 346 2.58 2.68 -6.44
N ALA A 347 3.65 2.37 -7.20
CA ALA A 347 4.49 3.38 -7.85
C ALA A 347 3.77 4.09 -9.02
N GLY A 348 2.73 3.48 -9.61
CA GLY A 348 1.92 4.08 -10.66
C GLY A 348 2.75 4.59 -11.85
N ARG A 349 2.73 5.91 -12.06
CA ARG A 349 3.47 6.61 -13.13
C ARG A 349 4.77 7.24 -12.67
N ASP A 350 5.10 7.17 -11.39
CA ASP A 350 6.32 7.75 -10.81
C ASP A 350 7.51 6.80 -11.09
N ARG A 351 7.80 6.62 -12.38
CA ARG A 351 8.83 5.70 -12.89
C ARG A 351 9.63 6.34 -14.02
N GLY A 352 10.90 5.94 -14.14
CA GLY A 352 11.78 6.42 -15.20
C GLY A 352 11.92 7.95 -15.17
N PRO A 353 11.78 8.65 -16.32
CA PRO A 353 11.86 10.11 -16.37
C PRO A 353 10.79 10.87 -15.58
N LEU A 354 9.72 10.18 -15.13
CA LEU A 354 8.64 10.76 -14.34
C LEU A 354 8.78 10.50 -12.83
N PHE A 355 9.83 9.81 -12.39
CA PHE A 355 10.05 9.51 -10.97
C PHE A 355 10.19 10.78 -10.12
N ASP A 356 10.93 11.77 -10.63
CA ASP A 356 11.08 13.10 -10.03
C ASP A 356 11.24 14.13 -11.17
N PRO A 357 10.66 15.34 -11.09
CA PRO A 357 10.75 16.32 -12.17
C PRO A 357 12.18 16.72 -12.52
N ALA A 358 12.52 16.66 -13.81
CA ALA A 358 13.77 17.20 -14.34
C ALA A 358 13.55 18.64 -14.85
N ARG A 359 13.96 19.63 -14.06
CA ARG A 359 13.91 21.06 -14.41
C ARG A 359 15.05 21.41 -15.36
N VAL A 360 14.73 22.16 -16.41
CA VAL A 360 15.68 22.63 -17.43
C VAL A 360 15.55 24.13 -17.63
N THR A 361 16.66 24.81 -17.91
CA THR A 361 16.66 26.26 -18.16
C THR A 361 16.17 26.58 -19.58
N PRO A 362 15.77 27.82 -19.89
CA PRO A 362 15.36 28.21 -21.24
C PRO A 362 16.41 27.96 -22.33
N ILE A 363 17.70 27.90 -21.95
CA ILE A 363 18.82 27.64 -22.87
C ILE A 363 19.30 26.18 -22.87
N HIS A 364 18.57 25.27 -22.23
CA HIS A 364 18.88 23.84 -22.24
C HIS A 364 19.03 23.22 -23.65
N PRO A 365 18.21 23.59 -24.67
CA PRO A 365 18.45 23.12 -26.03
C PRO A 365 19.83 23.51 -26.58
N ALA A 366 20.36 24.68 -26.21
CA ALA A 366 21.69 25.11 -26.61
C ALA A 366 22.80 24.30 -25.91
N HIS A 367 22.57 23.89 -24.66
CA HIS A 367 23.49 23.00 -23.93
C HIS A 367 23.59 21.62 -24.60
N LEU A 368 22.44 21.05 -24.97
CA LEU A 368 22.39 19.78 -25.71
C LEU A 368 23.11 19.88 -27.05
N ALA A 369 22.85 20.94 -27.82
CA ALA A 369 23.51 21.16 -29.11
C ALA A 369 25.03 21.36 -28.98
N ALA A 370 25.50 21.90 -27.84
CA ALA A 370 26.91 22.07 -27.54
C ALA A 370 27.59 20.81 -26.95
N GLY A 371 26.86 19.69 -26.82
CA GLY A 371 27.41 18.44 -26.28
C GLY A 371 27.68 18.48 -24.77
N ALA A 372 26.96 19.32 -24.02
CA ALA A 372 27.12 19.42 -22.57
C ALA A 372 26.91 18.06 -21.88
N VAL A 373 27.77 17.76 -20.91
CA VAL A 373 27.52 16.71 -19.92
C VAL A 373 26.79 17.35 -18.74
N PHE A 374 25.71 16.74 -18.26
CA PHE A 374 24.87 17.31 -17.21
C PHE A 374 25.15 16.70 -15.83
N GLU A 375 24.92 17.49 -14.79
CA GLU A 375 24.80 17.07 -13.41
C GLU A 375 23.39 17.35 -12.88
N ASP A 376 22.98 16.57 -11.87
CA ASP A 376 21.76 16.76 -11.11
C ASP A 376 22.03 17.65 -9.89
N VAL A 377 21.51 18.87 -9.91
CA VAL A 377 21.60 19.83 -8.80
C VAL A 377 20.20 20.03 -8.21
N GLY A 378 19.85 19.19 -7.25
CA GLY A 378 18.45 18.97 -6.89
C GLY A 378 17.68 18.44 -8.10
N GLN A 379 16.56 19.08 -8.43
CA GLN A 379 15.77 18.75 -9.61
C GLN A 379 16.28 19.38 -10.91
N TRP A 380 17.35 20.19 -10.89
CA TRP A 380 17.86 20.86 -12.09
C TRP A 380 18.89 20.02 -12.85
N LYS A 381 18.74 19.94 -14.17
CA LYS A 381 19.79 19.49 -15.09
C LYS A 381 20.68 20.67 -15.47
N ARG A 382 21.88 20.75 -14.87
CA ARG A 382 22.86 21.82 -15.14
C ARG A 382 24.02 21.29 -15.96
N PRO A 383 24.57 22.09 -16.90
CA PRO A 383 25.82 21.74 -17.56
C PRO A 383 26.94 21.60 -16.53
N ARG A 384 27.53 20.42 -16.44
CA ARG A 384 28.69 20.11 -15.61
C ARG A 384 29.97 20.55 -16.30
N PHE A 385 30.11 20.23 -17.59
CA PHE A 385 31.21 20.64 -18.48
C PHE A 385 30.84 20.41 -19.95
N TYR A 386 31.62 20.97 -20.88
CA TYR A 386 31.44 20.88 -22.33
C TYR A 386 32.71 20.28 -23.00
N PRO A 387 32.76 18.96 -23.19
CA PRO A 387 33.92 18.30 -23.77
C PRO A 387 34.06 18.57 -25.28
N HIS A 388 35.29 18.70 -25.75
CA HIS A 388 35.62 18.49 -27.16
C HIS A 388 35.82 17.00 -27.46
N ALA A 389 35.83 16.64 -28.75
CA ALA A 389 36.03 15.26 -29.17
C ALA A 389 37.35 14.69 -28.62
N GLY A 390 37.28 13.59 -27.88
CA GLY A 390 38.42 12.92 -27.28
C GLY A 390 38.85 13.46 -25.91
N GLU A 391 38.20 14.50 -25.38
CA GLU A 391 38.47 14.98 -24.02
C GLU A 391 37.70 14.16 -22.97
N ASP A 392 38.38 13.86 -21.87
CA ASP A 392 37.74 13.48 -20.63
C ASP A 392 37.33 14.73 -19.83
N MET A 393 36.69 14.51 -18.67
CA MET A 393 36.23 15.61 -17.81
C MET A 393 37.39 16.50 -17.35
N ASP A 394 38.51 15.92 -16.92
CA ASP A 394 39.63 16.68 -16.37
C ASP A 394 40.31 17.54 -17.44
N ALA A 395 40.45 17.05 -18.67
CA ALA A 395 40.96 17.82 -19.80
C ALA A 395 40.01 18.98 -20.16
N ALA A 396 38.71 18.69 -20.31
CA ALA A 396 37.70 19.69 -20.66
C ALA A 396 37.62 20.80 -19.60
N VAL A 397 37.54 20.43 -18.32
CA VAL A 397 37.46 21.40 -17.21
C VAL A 397 38.74 22.21 -17.10
N ARG A 398 39.94 21.62 -17.27
CA ARG A 398 41.20 22.38 -17.28
C ARG A 398 41.23 23.43 -18.40
N ARG A 399 40.80 23.05 -19.61
CA ARG A 399 40.69 23.97 -20.74
C ARG A 399 39.69 25.09 -20.47
N GLU A 400 38.50 24.76 -19.96
CA GLU A 400 37.47 25.75 -19.60
C GLU A 400 37.96 26.73 -18.52
N CYS A 401 38.65 26.23 -17.49
CA CYS A 401 39.26 27.05 -16.44
C CYS A 401 40.32 28.01 -17.00
N ALA A 402 41.18 27.54 -17.91
CA ALA A 402 42.17 28.37 -18.57
C ALA A 402 41.49 29.45 -19.43
N ALA A 403 40.52 29.06 -20.27
CA ALA A 403 39.78 30.00 -21.12
C ALA A 403 39.06 31.10 -20.32
N ALA A 404 38.47 30.75 -19.17
CA ALA A 404 37.82 31.72 -18.28
C ALA A 404 38.79 32.75 -17.68
N ARG A 405 40.06 32.39 -17.49
CA ARG A 405 41.09 33.27 -16.90
C ARG A 405 41.90 34.05 -17.93
N GLU A 406 42.12 33.44 -19.10
CA GLU A 406 42.97 33.97 -20.16
C GLU A 406 42.18 34.78 -21.20
N SER A 407 40.86 34.59 -21.27
CA SER A 407 39.98 35.28 -22.21
C SER A 407 38.58 35.50 -21.64
N VAL A 408 37.57 34.76 -22.11
CA VAL A 408 36.17 34.89 -21.71
C VAL A 408 35.52 33.51 -21.62
N ALA A 409 34.69 33.32 -20.60
CA ALA A 409 33.83 32.16 -20.47
C ALA A 409 32.38 32.61 -20.19
N LYS A 410 31.44 31.72 -20.48
CA LYS A 410 30.02 31.90 -20.18
C LYS A 410 29.52 30.73 -19.36
N MET A 411 28.63 31.01 -18.42
CA MET A 411 28.02 30.01 -17.56
C MET A 411 26.52 30.27 -17.47
N ASP A 412 25.73 29.19 -17.49
CA ASP A 412 24.31 29.27 -17.17
C ASP A 412 24.11 29.33 -15.65
N ALA A 413 23.89 30.54 -15.13
CA ALA A 413 23.59 30.80 -13.71
C ALA A 413 22.08 30.98 -13.43
N SER A 414 21.22 30.58 -14.38
CA SER A 414 19.77 30.80 -14.29
C SER A 414 19.13 30.07 -13.09
N THR A 415 19.76 29.00 -12.61
CA THR A 415 19.22 28.11 -11.57
C THR A 415 19.37 28.64 -10.15
N LEU A 416 20.15 29.70 -9.90
CA LEU A 416 20.21 30.34 -8.58
C LEU A 416 18.82 30.84 -8.18
N GLY A 417 18.44 30.69 -6.91
CA GLY A 417 17.19 31.28 -6.42
C GLY A 417 17.26 32.79 -6.45
N LYS A 418 16.10 33.44 -6.61
CA LYS A 418 15.95 34.88 -6.82
C LYS A 418 14.67 35.31 -6.11
N ILE A 419 14.81 36.10 -5.06
CA ILE A 419 13.69 36.58 -4.23
C ILE A 419 13.67 38.10 -4.31
N ASP A 420 12.53 38.66 -4.67
CA ASP A 420 12.31 40.11 -4.78
C ASP A 420 11.66 40.60 -3.48
N VAL A 421 12.45 41.26 -2.62
CA VAL A 421 12.05 41.76 -1.31
C VAL A 421 11.73 43.25 -1.44
N GLN A 422 10.50 43.62 -1.13
CA GLN A 422 9.96 44.97 -1.32
C GLN A 422 9.22 45.42 -0.07
N GLY A 423 9.41 46.67 0.33
CA GLY A 423 8.75 47.23 1.51
C GLY A 423 9.53 48.37 2.14
N ALA A 424 8.83 49.16 2.97
CA ALA A 424 9.45 50.25 3.72
C ALA A 424 10.52 49.71 4.68
N ASP A 425 10.30 48.51 5.21
CA ASP A 425 11.17 47.85 6.18
C ASP A 425 12.08 46.79 5.54
N ALA A 426 12.17 46.73 4.20
CA ALA A 426 12.94 45.69 3.51
C ALA A 426 14.42 45.68 3.92
N ALA A 427 15.05 46.83 4.13
CA ALA A 427 16.44 46.88 4.58
C ALA A 427 16.62 46.33 6.00
N GLU A 428 15.70 46.67 6.91
CA GLU A 428 15.68 46.19 8.28
C GLU A 428 15.43 44.68 8.33
N PHE A 429 14.48 44.18 7.54
CA PHE A 429 14.24 42.75 7.41
C PHE A 429 15.51 41.99 6.98
N LEU A 430 16.23 42.51 5.98
CA LEU A 430 17.47 41.90 5.51
C LEU A 430 18.60 41.98 6.54
N ASN A 431 18.66 43.03 7.37
CA ASN A 431 19.60 43.10 8.50
C ASN A 431 19.36 41.99 9.53
N ARG A 432 18.11 41.60 9.74
CA ARG A 432 17.77 40.50 10.67
C ARG A 432 18.05 39.12 10.06
N MET A 433 17.89 38.99 8.74
CA MET A 433 18.07 37.73 8.01
C MET A 433 19.55 37.38 7.72
N TYR A 434 20.38 38.40 7.48
CA TYR A 434 21.77 38.22 7.09
C TYR A 434 22.75 38.64 8.18
N THR A 435 23.93 38.06 8.15
CA THR A 435 25.03 38.35 9.10
C THR A 435 25.64 39.76 8.95
N ASN A 436 25.40 40.44 7.83
CA ASN A 436 25.90 41.78 7.55
C ASN A 436 24.77 42.76 7.22
N ALA A 437 25.01 44.05 7.48
CA ALA A 437 23.99 45.10 7.35
C ALA A 437 23.70 45.49 5.90
N PHE A 438 22.54 46.12 5.66
CA PHE A 438 22.02 46.55 4.35
C PHE A 438 21.58 48.02 4.28
N ASP A 439 21.50 48.74 5.41
CA ASP A 439 21.08 50.15 5.47
C ASP A 439 21.92 51.06 4.56
N SER A 440 23.24 50.80 4.55
CA SER A 440 24.24 51.59 3.82
C SER A 440 24.42 51.17 2.36
N LEU A 441 23.73 50.13 1.90
CA LEU A 441 23.87 49.67 0.52
C LEU A 441 23.17 50.66 -0.42
N ALA A 442 23.92 51.38 -1.26
CA ALA A 442 23.33 52.32 -2.21
C ALA A 442 22.52 51.61 -3.33
N VAL A 443 21.51 52.28 -3.88
CA VAL A 443 20.77 51.79 -5.06
C VAL A 443 21.73 51.60 -6.24
N GLY A 444 21.55 50.53 -7.00
CA GLY A 444 22.44 50.13 -8.10
C GLY A 444 23.73 49.42 -7.64
N ARG A 445 23.86 49.12 -6.34
CA ARG A 445 24.95 48.30 -5.78
C ARG A 445 24.45 46.95 -5.30
N CYS A 446 25.39 46.03 -5.14
CA CYS A 446 25.15 44.71 -4.59
C CYS A 446 26.14 44.38 -3.47
N ARG A 447 25.78 43.42 -2.63
CA ARG A 447 26.59 42.95 -1.50
C ARG A 447 26.42 41.44 -1.35
N TYR A 448 27.54 40.73 -1.18
CA TYR A 448 27.51 39.33 -0.77
C TYR A 448 27.12 39.24 0.71
N ALA A 449 26.29 38.26 1.04
CA ALA A 449 25.78 38.08 2.39
C ALA A 449 25.55 36.60 2.70
N VAL A 450 25.73 36.26 3.98
CA VAL A 450 25.54 34.91 4.51
C VAL A 450 24.38 34.92 5.49
N MET A 451 23.47 33.96 5.34
CA MET A 451 22.40 33.67 6.28
C MET A 451 22.82 32.56 7.21
N CYS A 452 22.48 32.69 8.49
CA CYS A 452 22.61 31.61 9.46
C CYS A 452 21.25 31.20 10.00
N LYS A 453 21.17 29.98 10.53
CA LYS A 453 20.10 29.60 11.46
C LYS A 453 20.38 30.19 12.86
N PRO A 454 19.42 30.13 13.80
CA PRO A 454 19.60 30.66 15.16
C PRO A 454 20.77 30.05 15.95
N ASP A 455 21.24 28.88 15.54
CA ASP A 455 22.44 28.22 16.09
C ASP A 455 23.76 28.83 15.59
N GLY A 456 23.70 29.84 14.71
CA GLY A 456 24.86 30.51 14.12
C GLY A 456 25.48 29.77 12.94
N MET A 457 24.94 28.61 12.53
CA MET A 457 25.48 27.83 11.42
C MET A 457 25.02 28.39 10.08
N VAL A 458 25.94 28.40 9.10
CA VAL A 458 25.65 28.85 7.74
C VAL A 458 24.52 28.01 7.14
N PHE A 459 23.47 28.72 6.71
CA PHE A 459 22.28 28.15 6.11
C PHE A 459 22.29 28.30 4.60
N ASP A 460 22.49 29.52 4.12
CA ASP A 460 22.58 29.86 2.70
C ASP A 460 23.38 31.16 2.52
N ASP A 461 23.74 31.47 1.28
CA ASP A 461 24.46 32.68 0.94
C ASP A 461 24.07 33.18 -0.46
N GLY A 462 24.50 34.41 -0.76
CA GLY A 462 24.37 34.93 -2.10
C GLY A 462 24.61 36.43 -2.17
N VAL A 463 24.25 37.01 -3.31
CA VAL A 463 24.38 38.44 -3.59
C VAL A 463 23.00 39.08 -3.52
N VAL A 464 22.90 40.12 -2.71
CA VAL A 464 21.72 40.96 -2.60
C VAL A 464 21.96 42.26 -3.35
N MET A 465 21.07 42.58 -4.27
CA MET A 465 21.13 43.77 -5.12
C MET A 465 20.08 44.78 -4.68
N ARG A 466 20.45 46.01 -4.35
CA ARG A 466 19.49 47.08 -4.10
C ARG A 466 19.11 47.73 -5.43
N VAL A 467 17.92 47.41 -5.94
CA VAL A 467 17.45 47.86 -7.26
C VAL A 467 16.49 49.05 -7.18
N GLY A 468 16.04 49.41 -5.98
CA GLY A 468 15.27 50.63 -5.70
C GLY A 468 15.43 51.04 -4.24
N GLU A 469 14.84 52.16 -3.83
CA GLU A 469 14.95 52.66 -2.45
C GLU A 469 14.42 51.64 -1.44
N GLN A 470 13.33 50.97 -1.78
CA GLN A 470 12.62 49.98 -0.96
C GLN A 470 12.54 48.61 -1.63
N ARG A 471 13.49 48.29 -2.52
CA ARG A 471 13.48 47.05 -3.31
C ARG A 471 14.85 46.41 -3.43
N PHE A 472 14.90 45.14 -3.06
CA PHE A 472 16.10 44.31 -3.09
C PHE A 472 15.82 43.02 -3.84
N VAL A 473 16.79 42.56 -4.63
CA VAL A 473 16.76 41.23 -5.25
C VAL A 473 17.85 40.39 -4.61
N CYS A 474 17.45 39.38 -3.84
CA CYS A 474 18.34 38.46 -3.16
C CYS A 474 18.55 37.23 -4.03
N THR A 475 19.80 36.91 -4.36
CA THR A 475 20.12 35.58 -4.91
C THR A 475 20.41 34.60 -3.80
N THR A 476 20.06 33.34 -4.01
CA THR A 476 20.34 32.21 -3.11
C THR A 476 21.01 31.09 -3.88
N THR A 477 21.56 30.09 -3.17
CA THR A 477 22.07 28.89 -3.83
C THR A 477 20.96 28.18 -4.62
N THR A 478 21.33 27.40 -5.65
CA THR A 478 20.35 26.65 -6.45
C THR A 478 19.52 25.68 -5.60
N GLY A 479 20.14 25.03 -4.61
CA GLY A 479 19.49 24.02 -3.77
C GLY A 479 18.51 24.60 -2.75
N ASN A 480 18.76 25.83 -2.28
CA ASN A 480 18.01 26.42 -1.17
C ASN A 480 17.02 27.52 -1.58
N ALA A 481 16.77 27.71 -2.87
CA ALA A 481 15.82 28.73 -3.35
C ALA A 481 14.46 28.70 -2.64
N ALA A 482 13.84 27.52 -2.52
CA ALA A 482 12.57 27.37 -1.82
C ALA A 482 12.72 27.41 -0.28
N PRO A 483 13.68 26.71 0.34
CA PRO A 483 13.95 26.83 1.77
C PRO A 483 14.21 28.26 2.27
N VAL A 484 14.92 29.10 1.51
CA VAL A 484 15.19 30.49 1.92
C VAL A 484 13.93 31.34 1.84
N LEU A 485 13.10 31.19 0.80
CA LEU A 485 11.83 31.90 0.74
C LEU A 485 10.92 31.50 1.89
N ALA A 486 10.81 30.19 2.17
CA ALA A 486 10.05 29.69 3.31
C ALA A 486 10.59 30.23 4.64
N TRP A 487 11.91 30.34 4.79
CA TRP A 487 12.54 30.93 5.97
C TRP A 487 12.19 32.41 6.13
N MET A 488 12.30 33.20 5.05
CA MET A 488 11.92 34.61 5.08
C MET A 488 10.45 34.80 5.47
N GLU A 489 9.55 34.00 4.87
CA GLU A 489 8.12 34.03 5.17
C GLU A 489 7.79 33.56 6.60
N GLU A 490 8.49 32.53 7.11
CA GLU A 490 8.34 32.06 8.49
C GLU A 490 8.58 33.22 9.47
N TRP A 491 9.74 33.88 9.39
CA TRP A 491 10.05 34.98 10.29
C TRP A 491 9.14 36.19 10.14
N LEU A 492 8.81 36.57 8.89
CA LEU A 492 7.92 37.69 8.65
C LEU A 492 6.51 37.43 9.19
N GLN A 493 5.98 36.21 9.01
CA GLN A 493 4.62 35.88 9.43
C GLN A 493 4.51 35.60 10.93
N THR A 494 5.53 35.00 11.56
CA THR A 494 5.42 34.52 12.94
C THR A 494 6.12 35.41 13.96
N GLU A 495 7.22 36.08 13.59
CA GLU A 495 8.04 36.84 14.54
C GLU A 495 7.94 38.34 14.33
N TRP A 496 7.92 38.81 13.08
CA TRP A 496 7.91 40.25 12.76
C TRP A 496 6.76 40.69 11.83
N PRO A 497 5.50 40.34 12.15
CA PRO A 497 4.34 40.69 11.32
C PRO A 497 4.08 42.20 11.24
N GLU A 498 4.78 43.01 12.02
CA GLU A 498 4.73 44.47 11.97
C GLU A 498 5.52 45.09 10.82
N LEU A 499 6.52 44.39 10.25
CA LEU A 499 7.33 44.90 9.14
C LEU A 499 6.51 44.98 7.86
N ARG A 500 6.67 46.06 7.09
CA ARG A 500 5.84 46.38 5.92
C ARG A 500 6.58 46.41 4.59
#